data_AF-A0A6B9T8L7-F1
#
_entry.id   AF-A0A6B9T8L7-F1
#
_cell.length_a   1.000
_cell.length_b   1.000
_cell.length_c   1.000
_cell.angle_alpha   90.00
_cell.angle_beta   90.00
_cell.angle_gamma   90.00
#
_symmetry.space_group_name_H-M   'P 1'
#
loop_
_entity.id
_entity.type
_entity.pdbx_description
1 polymer ?
#
loop_
_entity_poly.entity_id
_entity_poly.type
_entity_poly.pdbx_seq_one_letter_code
_entity_poly.pdbx_strand_id
1 'polypeptide(L)'
;MPGSKYERELRFIQTETRRLGNQLSKLREMMPVDPIEAARKADEVLGIEAEIGRLLQRKKEIEESFIAAGMEVPSMDKDMNENVHQDSRPFVGDEDESSPAPQIKPEGTVEELTEEIESVTDELMGIEIKMLRADMNGDEDEKQKLSMMASSLRSRRDTLVERVKELKAEAASPAPVEAQPASVDLSEYERRFEAVESETRVLRSQIADVRSDVIDMKESLRQIMNALGIND
;
A
#
# COMPACT_ATOMS: atom_id res chain seq x y z
N MET A 1 -4.27 31.87 -11.70
CA MET A 1 -3.28 31.03 -11.01
C MET A 1 -3.16 29.69 -11.75
N PRO A 2 -2.18 29.53 -12.66
CA PRO A 2 -1.92 28.26 -13.36
C PRO A 2 -1.30 27.17 -12.47
N GLY A 3 -0.75 27.53 -11.30
CA GLY A 3 0.04 26.66 -10.43
C GLY A 3 -0.67 25.37 -10.00
N SER A 4 -1.93 25.44 -9.55
CA SER A 4 -2.62 24.29 -8.96
C SER A 4 -2.81 23.09 -9.91
N LYS A 5 -3.04 23.33 -11.21
CA LYS A 5 -3.22 22.25 -12.19
C LYS A 5 -1.89 21.60 -12.54
N TYR A 6 -0.89 22.42 -12.85
CA TYR A 6 0.44 21.93 -13.23
C TYR A 6 1.19 21.29 -12.06
N GLU A 7 0.99 21.79 -10.84
CA GLU A 7 1.51 21.15 -9.62
C GLU A 7 0.92 19.76 -9.41
N ARG A 8 -0.39 19.60 -9.57
CA ARG A 8 -1.04 18.29 -9.47
C ARG A 8 -0.55 17.33 -10.55
N GLU A 9 -0.37 17.83 -11.76
CA GLU A 9 0.15 17.05 -12.90
C GLU A 9 1.60 16.63 -12.70
N LEU A 10 2.47 17.52 -12.21
CA LEU A 10 3.85 17.20 -11.86
C LEU A 10 3.95 16.13 -10.77
N ARG A 11 3.08 16.19 -9.74
CA ARG A 11 3.00 15.16 -8.70
C ARG A 11 2.57 13.81 -9.28
N PHE A 12 1.52 13.81 -10.11
CA PHE A 12 1.07 12.60 -10.78
C PHE A 12 2.20 11.98 -11.60
N ILE A 13 2.89 12.79 -12.42
CA ILE A 13 4.02 12.35 -13.24
C ILE A 13 5.12 11.72 -12.36
N GLN A 14 5.46 12.31 -11.23
CA GLN A 14 6.48 11.77 -10.33
C GLN A 14 6.06 10.43 -9.71
N THR A 15 4.83 10.33 -9.19
CA THR A 15 4.31 9.08 -8.62
C THR A 15 4.25 7.97 -9.66
N GLU A 16 3.80 8.30 -10.88
CA GLU A 16 3.61 7.35 -11.95
C GLU A 16 4.95 6.88 -12.54
N THR A 17 5.91 7.80 -12.70
CA THR A 17 7.29 7.47 -13.13
C THR A 17 7.96 6.53 -12.11
N ARG A 18 7.76 6.76 -10.81
CA ARG A 18 8.28 5.87 -9.75
C ARG A 18 7.62 4.48 -9.81
N ARG A 19 6.29 4.43 -10.00
CA ARG A 19 5.52 3.18 -10.12
C ARG A 19 5.98 2.35 -11.31
N LEU A 20 6.05 2.97 -12.49
CA LEU A 20 6.49 2.33 -13.73
C LEU A 20 7.96 1.92 -13.67
N GLY A 21 8.82 2.74 -13.04
CA GLY A 21 10.23 2.39 -12.81
C GLY A 21 10.40 1.13 -11.94
N ASN A 22 9.60 1.01 -10.87
CA ASN A 22 9.59 -0.19 -10.03
C ASN A 22 9.07 -1.42 -10.80
N GLN A 23 8.03 -1.26 -11.62
CA GLN A 23 7.50 -2.34 -12.46
C GLN A 23 8.54 -2.81 -13.49
N LEU A 24 9.25 -1.87 -14.11
CA LEU A 24 10.32 -2.15 -15.07
C LEU A 24 11.52 -2.84 -14.40
N SER A 25 11.89 -2.45 -13.18
CA SER A 25 12.93 -3.13 -12.40
C SER A 25 12.56 -4.60 -12.14
N LYS A 26 11.32 -4.87 -11.73
CA LYS A 26 10.81 -6.24 -11.51
C LYS A 26 10.76 -7.05 -12.79
N LEU A 27 10.35 -6.43 -13.90
CA LEU A 27 10.36 -7.10 -15.20
C LEU A 27 11.80 -7.43 -15.63
N ARG A 28 12.79 -6.58 -15.39
CA ARG A 28 14.18 -6.83 -15.81
C ARG A 28 14.92 -7.89 -14.97
N GLU A 29 14.39 -8.29 -13.82
CA GLU A 29 15.10 -9.15 -12.86
C GLU A 29 15.34 -10.59 -13.35
N MET A 30 14.45 -11.15 -14.18
CA MET A 30 14.66 -12.47 -14.80
C MET A 30 14.10 -12.54 -16.23
N MET A 31 14.94 -12.78 -17.24
CA MET A 31 14.46 -13.04 -18.59
C MET A 31 13.96 -14.49 -18.72
N PRO A 32 12.75 -14.73 -19.25
CA PRO A 32 12.25 -16.09 -19.47
C PRO A 32 13.11 -16.80 -20.52
N VAL A 33 13.25 -18.12 -20.37
CA VAL A 33 14.08 -18.97 -21.21
C VAL A 33 13.40 -19.27 -22.55
N ASP A 34 12.05 -19.26 -22.59
CA ASP A 34 11.29 -19.44 -23.81
C ASP A 34 11.39 -18.18 -24.71
N PRO A 35 11.83 -18.30 -25.98
CA PRO A 35 11.93 -17.18 -26.91
C PRO A 35 10.60 -16.44 -27.14
N ILE A 36 9.45 -17.12 -27.06
CA ILE A 36 8.14 -16.47 -27.26
C ILE A 36 7.78 -15.59 -26.06
N GLU A 37 8.03 -16.09 -24.85
CA GLU A 37 7.81 -15.34 -23.62
C GLU A 37 8.81 -14.19 -23.48
N ALA A 38 10.05 -14.39 -23.92
CA ALA A 38 11.08 -13.34 -23.93
C ALA A 38 10.71 -12.19 -24.86
N ALA A 39 10.14 -12.49 -26.04
CA ALA A 39 9.64 -11.47 -26.96
C ALA A 39 8.48 -10.66 -26.36
N ARG A 40 7.47 -11.32 -25.78
CA ARG A 40 6.35 -10.63 -25.11
C ARG A 40 6.82 -9.74 -23.97
N LYS A 41 7.78 -10.22 -23.19
CA LYS A 41 8.36 -9.48 -22.08
C LYS A 41 9.16 -8.26 -22.56
N ALA A 42 9.90 -8.41 -23.66
CA ALA A 42 10.61 -7.29 -24.29
C ALA A 42 9.62 -6.22 -24.79
N ASP A 43 8.51 -6.62 -25.39
CA ASP A 43 7.46 -5.69 -25.83
C ASP A 43 6.82 -4.94 -24.64
N GLU A 44 6.58 -5.63 -23.52
CA GLU A 44 6.06 -5.02 -22.29
C GLU A 44 7.05 -4.02 -21.68
N VAL A 45 8.34 -4.37 -21.63
CA VAL A 45 9.40 -3.47 -21.16
C VAL A 45 9.48 -2.23 -22.05
N LEU A 46 9.48 -2.39 -23.38
CA LEU A 46 9.48 -1.27 -24.33
C LEU A 46 8.25 -0.38 -24.16
N GLY A 47 7.07 -0.96 -23.90
CA GLY A 47 5.86 -0.21 -23.64
C GLY A 47 5.95 0.65 -22.37
N ILE A 48 6.48 0.09 -21.29
CA ILE A 48 6.69 0.82 -20.03
C ILE A 48 7.75 1.91 -20.19
N GLU A 49 8.85 1.64 -20.91
CA GLU A 49 9.88 2.64 -21.23
C GLU A 49 9.33 3.81 -22.04
N ALA A 50 8.48 3.52 -23.04
CA ALA A 50 7.85 4.54 -23.86
C ALA A 50 6.91 5.44 -23.02
N GLU A 51 6.15 4.86 -22.09
CA GLU A 51 5.25 5.63 -21.23
C GLU A 51 6.01 6.47 -20.20
N ILE A 52 7.09 5.94 -19.61
CA ILE A 52 8.02 6.73 -18.79
C ILE A 52 8.59 7.91 -19.60
N GLY A 53 9.03 7.65 -20.84
CA GLY A 53 9.55 8.69 -21.73
C GLY A 53 8.52 9.79 -22.02
N ARG A 54 7.25 9.42 -22.27
CA ARG A 54 6.16 10.37 -22.45
C ARG A 54 5.92 11.23 -21.20
N LEU A 55 5.89 10.63 -20.02
CA LEU A 55 5.67 11.34 -18.76
C LEU A 55 6.82 12.32 -18.46
N LEU A 56 8.06 11.93 -18.69
CA LEU A 56 9.23 12.80 -18.53
C LEU A 56 9.23 13.97 -19.54
N GLN A 57 8.85 13.71 -20.79
CA GLN A 57 8.69 14.76 -21.78
C GLN A 57 7.61 15.76 -21.36
N ARG A 58 6.47 15.27 -20.86
CA ARG A 58 5.39 16.11 -20.34
C ARG A 58 5.83 16.93 -19.13
N LYS A 59 6.62 16.35 -18.22
CA LYS A 59 7.22 17.05 -17.09
C LYS A 59 8.04 18.25 -17.57
N LYS A 60 8.89 18.02 -18.57
CA LYS A 60 9.75 19.06 -19.16
C LYS A 60 8.94 20.19 -19.79
N GLU A 61 7.87 19.89 -20.52
CA GLU A 61 6.96 20.91 -21.08
C GLU A 61 6.35 21.79 -19.97
N ILE A 62 5.97 21.18 -18.85
CA ILE A 62 5.42 21.90 -17.71
C ILE A 62 6.50 22.78 -17.07
N GLU A 63 7.69 22.24 -16.82
CA GLU A 63 8.83 23.01 -16.27
C GLU A 63 9.20 24.21 -17.17
N GLU A 64 9.25 24.00 -18.49
CA GLU A 64 9.48 25.05 -19.48
C GLU A 64 8.38 26.12 -19.43
N SER A 65 7.13 25.73 -19.16
CA SER A 65 6.01 26.69 -19.00
C SER A 65 6.13 27.54 -17.74
N PHE A 66 6.64 27.00 -16.63
CA PHE A 66 6.93 27.76 -15.40
C PHE A 66 8.07 28.75 -15.63
N ILE A 67 9.16 28.31 -16.26
CA ILE A 67 10.30 29.16 -16.60
C ILE A 67 9.87 30.30 -17.54
N ALA A 68 9.08 30.00 -18.57
CA ALA A 68 8.54 31.02 -19.49
C ALA A 68 7.62 32.03 -18.79
N ALA A 69 6.90 31.60 -17.74
CA ALA A 69 6.07 32.47 -16.91
C ALA A 69 6.87 33.23 -15.83
N GLY A 70 8.19 33.02 -15.74
CA GLY A 70 9.02 33.62 -14.69
C GLY A 70 8.70 33.12 -13.28
N MET A 71 8.05 31.96 -13.17
CA MET A 71 7.68 31.32 -11.91
C MET A 71 8.68 30.22 -11.55
N GLU A 72 8.93 30.03 -10.26
CA GLU A 72 9.79 28.96 -9.77
C GLU A 72 9.13 27.60 -10.01
N VAL A 73 9.89 26.62 -10.52
CA VAL A 73 9.42 25.25 -10.71
C VAL A 73 9.23 24.62 -9.32
N PRO A 74 8.03 24.15 -8.97
CA PRO A 74 7.81 23.54 -7.67
C PRO A 74 8.67 22.27 -7.51
N SER A 75 9.45 22.20 -6.43
CA SER A 75 10.20 20.99 -6.08
C SER A 75 9.24 19.94 -5.52
N MET A 76 9.09 18.83 -6.24
CA MET A 76 8.22 17.72 -5.83
C MET A 76 8.96 16.66 -5.01
N ASP A 77 10.24 16.87 -4.72
CA ASP A 77 11.01 16.04 -3.77
C ASP A 77 10.62 16.33 -2.31
N LYS A 78 9.87 17.40 -2.07
CA LYS A 78 9.26 17.69 -0.78
C LYS A 78 8.04 16.80 -0.61
N ASP A 79 8.28 15.64 -0.01
CA ASP A 79 7.24 14.77 0.51
C ASP A 79 6.22 15.59 1.31
N MET A 80 4.95 15.23 1.14
CA MET A 80 3.77 15.79 1.80
C MET A 80 3.76 15.54 3.31
N ASN A 81 4.80 15.99 4.01
CA ASN A 81 4.86 15.95 5.48
C ASN A 81 5.31 17.29 6.08
N GLU A 82 5.65 18.29 5.25
CA GLU A 82 6.08 19.61 5.74
C GLU A 82 4.89 20.54 6.05
N ASN A 83 3.71 20.32 5.44
CA ASN A 83 2.55 21.23 5.55
C ASN A 83 1.35 20.69 6.35
N VAL A 84 1.39 19.46 6.89
CA VAL A 84 0.25 18.90 7.65
C VAL A 84 0.12 19.49 9.06
N HIS A 85 1.14 20.21 9.55
CA HIS A 85 1.12 20.81 10.89
C HIS A 85 0.80 22.30 10.97
N GLN A 86 0.52 22.97 9.84
CA GLN A 86 0.32 24.43 9.84
C GLN A 86 -1.12 24.90 10.06
N ASP A 87 -2.14 24.07 9.81
CA ASP A 87 -3.54 24.48 9.97
C ASP A 87 -4.23 23.74 11.12
N SER A 88 -3.99 24.24 12.35
CA SER A 88 -4.83 23.95 13.50
C SER A 88 -6.19 24.64 13.32
N ARG A 89 -7.11 24.01 12.60
CA ARG A 89 -8.55 24.30 12.71
C ARG A 89 -9.25 23.09 13.35
N PRO A 90 -9.93 23.25 14.49
CA PRO A 90 -10.70 22.15 15.07
C PRO A 90 -11.98 21.97 14.24
N PHE A 91 -11.99 20.97 13.36
CA PHE A 91 -13.21 20.49 12.71
C PHE A 91 -13.76 19.32 13.54
N VAL A 92 -14.94 19.53 14.11
CA VAL A 92 -15.75 18.51 14.78
C VAL A 92 -16.65 17.90 13.71
N GLY A 93 -16.56 16.58 13.48
CA GLY A 93 -17.57 15.86 12.71
C GLY A 93 -17.05 14.67 11.91
N ASP A 94 -17.50 13.51 12.37
CA ASP A 94 -17.73 12.24 11.68
C ASP A 94 -16.57 11.26 11.41
N GLU A 95 -16.75 10.12 12.07
CA GLU A 95 -16.09 8.83 11.93
C GLU A 95 -16.27 8.31 10.50
N ASP A 96 -15.18 8.17 9.74
CA ASP A 96 -14.76 6.95 9.05
C ASP A 96 -13.53 7.23 8.17
N GLU A 97 -12.71 6.21 7.97
CA GLU A 97 -11.51 6.16 7.10
C GLU A 97 -10.21 6.80 7.62
N SER A 98 -9.70 6.29 8.75
CA SER A 98 -8.25 6.31 9.01
C SER A 98 -7.62 5.02 8.46
N SER A 99 -7.38 4.94 7.16
CA SER A 99 -6.31 4.07 6.65
C SER A 99 -4.98 4.72 7.03
N PRO A 100 -4.17 4.15 7.93
CA PRO A 100 -2.85 4.71 8.20
C PRO A 100 -2.03 4.59 6.92
N ALA A 101 -1.44 5.70 6.48
CA ALA A 101 -0.42 5.71 5.46
C ALA A 101 0.64 4.64 5.77
N PRO A 102 1.28 4.01 4.76
CA PRO A 102 2.31 3.00 5.00
C PRO A 102 3.47 3.66 5.75
N GLN A 103 3.48 3.49 7.07
CA GLN A 103 4.65 3.75 7.89
C GLN A 103 5.70 2.76 7.42
N ILE A 104 6.75 3.25 6.77
CA ILE A 104 7.93 2.44 6.47
C ILE A 104 8.48 2.05 7.83
N LYS A 105 8.14 0.85 8.29
CA LYS A 105 8.61 0.33 9.57
C LYS A 105 10.14 0.28 9.48
N PRO A 106 10.88 0.83 10.46
CA PRO A 106 12.32 0.70 10.46
C PRO A 106 12.67 -0.80 10.47
N GLU A 107 13.44 -1.21 9.47
CA GLU A 107 13.95 -2.56 9.33
C GLU A 107 15.21 -2.70 10.18
N GLY A 108 15.26 -3.69 11.08
CA GLY A 108 16.37 -3.92 11.98
C GLY A 108 16.04 -4.98 13.03
N THR A 109 17.07 -5.57 13.61
CA THR A 109 16.97 -6.50 14.75
C THR A 109 16.61 -5.75 16.04
N VAL A 110 16.15 -6.48 17.06
CA VAL A 110 15.81 -5.88 18.37
C VAL A 110 17.01 -5.18 18.99
N GLU A 111 18.20 -5.77 18.83
CA GLU A 111 19.48 -5.24 19.30
C GLU A 111 19.82 -3.93 18.59
N GLU A 112 19.81 -3.91 17.25
CA GLU A 112 20.12 -2.71 16.45
C GLU A 112 19.16 -1.54 16.76
N LEU A 113 17.86 -1.83 16.87
CA LEU A 113 16.87 -0.80 17.20
C LEU A 113 17.02 -0.31 18.65
N THR A 114 17.48 -1.16 19.57
CA THR A 114 17.77 -0.74 20.95
C THR A 114 19.00 0.15 21.01
N GLU A 115 20.06 -0.17 20.26
CA GLU A 115 21.25 0.69 20.10
C GLU A 115 20.88 2.04 19.47
N GLU A 116 20.00 2.06 18.47
CA GLU A 116 19.50 3.30 17.87
C GLU A 116 18.70 4.15 18.87
N ILE A 117 17.86 3.52 19.71
CA ILE A 117 17.13 4.20 20.78
C ILE A 117 18.11 4.82 21.80
N GLU A 118 19.16 4.11 22.17
CA GLU A 118 20.20 4.62 23.08
C GLU A 118 20.91 5.82 22.47
N SER A 119 21.34 5.72 21.20
CA SER A 119 21.96 6.82 20.46
C SER A 119 21.06 8.06 20.39
N VAL A 120 19.77 7.88 20.04
CA VAL A 120 18.81 9.00 19.98
C VAL A 120 18.57 9.60 21.38
N THR A 121 18.60 8.79 22.43
CA THR A 121 18.45 9.26 23.81
C THR A 121 19.65 10.09 24.26
N ASP A 122 20.86 9.68 23.90
CA ASP A 122 22.09 10.46 24.16
C ASP A 122 22.08 11.80 23.42
N GLU A 123 21.63 11.80 22.15
CA GLU A 123 21.45 13.04 21.38
C GLU A 123 20.43 13.98 22.02
N LEU A 124 19.29 13.45 22.50
CA LEU A 124 18.27 14.22 23.21
C LEU A 124 18.80 14.85 24.50
N MET A 125 19.58 14.10 25.29
CA MET A 125 20.25 14.65 26.49
C MET A 125 21.24 15.76 26.12
N GLY A 126 22.01 15.57 25.03
CA GLY A 126 22.91 16.58 24.51
C GLY A 126 22.20 17.87 24.07
N ILE A 127 21.02 17.73 23.44
CA ILE A 127 20.17 18.87 23.07
C ILE A 127 19.62 19.57 24.32
N GLU A 128 19.20 18.84 25.34
CA GLU A 128 18.69 19.42 26.58
C GLU A 128 19.76 20.27 27.31
N ILE A 129 21.00 19.79 27.35
CA ILE A 129 22.13 20.58 27.88
C ILE A 129 22.37 21.85 27.05
N LYS A 130 22.31 21.75 25.71
CA LYS A 130 22.45 22.91 24.82
C LYS A 130 21.29 23.90 25.00
N MET A 131 20.06 23.42 25.18
CA MET A 131 18.90 24.26 25.45
C MET A 131 19.07 25.04 26.76
N LEU A 132 19.53 24.40 27.83
CA LEU A 132 19.82 25.08 29.09
C LEU A 132 20.90 26.15 28.93
N ARG A 133 21.94 25.89 28.12
CA ARG A 133 22.98 26.89 27.83
C ARG A 133 22.44 28.06 27.00
N ALA A 134 21.62 27.78 25.99
CA ALA A 134 20.98 28.81 25.17
C ALA A 134 20.04 29.69 26.02
N ASP A 135 19.27 29.08 26.92
CA ASP A 135 18.39 29.77 27.87
C ASP A 135 19.21 30.66 28.85
N MET A 136 20.32 30.15 29.38
CA MET A 136 21.24 30.93 30.22
C MET A 136 21.90 32.10 29.47
N ASN A 137 22.14 31.95 28.17
CA ASN A 137 22.75 32.99 27.33
C ASN A 137 21.72 33.97 26.73
N GLY A 138 20.42 33.71 26.89
CA GLY A 138 19.33 34.51 26.31
C GLY A 138 19.17 34.34 24.80
N ASP A 139 19.65 33.24 24.21
CA ASP A 139 19.51 32.93 22.78
C ASP A 139 18.22 32.13 22.52
N GLU A 140 17.10 32.86 22.39
CA GLU A 140 15.78 32.26 22.14
C GLU A 140 15.67 31.61 20.75
N ASP A 141 16.43 32.08 19.77
CA ASP A 141 16.44 31.51 18.40
C ASP A 141 17.11 30.13 18.40
N GLU A 142 18.24 29.99 19.09
CA GLU A 142 18.91 28.69 19.26
C GLU A 142 18.04 27.71 20.08
N LYS A 143 17.41 28.20 21.15
CA LYS A 143 16.48 27.40 21.97
C LYS A 143 15.28 26.91 21.17
N GLN A 144 14.70 27.73 20.30
CA GLN A 144 13.59 27.31 19.43
C GLN A 144 14.03 26.22 18.43
N LYS A 145 15.19 26.38 17.79
CA LYS A 145 15.75 25.36 16.88
C LYS A 145 16.00 24.04 17.58
N LEU A 146 16.62 24.08 18.76
CA LEU A 146 16.89 22.90 19.57
C LEU A 146 15.59 22.22 20.04
N SER A 147 14.55 22.99 20.36
CA SER A 147 13.22 22.46 20.70
C SER A 147 12.58 21.71 19.52
N MET A 148 12.72 22.23 18.30
CA MET A 148 12.22 21.55 17.09
C MET A 148 12.98 20.26 16.83
N MET A 149 14.32 20.28 16.96
CA MET A 149 15.15 19.08 16.83
C MET A 149 14.79 18.03 17.89
N ALA A 150 14.61 18.44 19.14
CA ALA A 150 14.20 17.54 20.23
C ALA A 150 12.83 16.91 19.96
N SER A 151 11.88 17.67 19.39
CA SER A 151 10.55 17.15 19.07
C SER A 151 10.61 16.08 17.97
N SER A 152 11.41 16.30 16.93
CA SER A 152 11.63 15.32 15.86
C SER A 152 12.30 14.03 16.39
N LEU A 153 13.36 14.17 17.20
CA LEU A 153 14.06 13.02 17.78
C LEU A 153 13.21 12.23 18.77
N ARG A 154 12.37 12.89 19.58
CA ARG A 154 11.39 12.21 20.45
C ARG A 154 10.41 11.39 19.62
N SER A 155 9.88 11.95 18.54
CA SER A 155 8.98 11.22 17.64
C SER A 155 9.66 9.97 17.06
N ARG A 156 10.91 10.10 16.58
CA ARG A 156 11.67 8.94 16.05
C ARG A 156 11.91 7.87 17.13
N ARG A 157 12.34 8.28 18.33
CA ARG A 157 12.56 7.38 19.46
C ARG A 157 11.28 6.62 19.81
N ASP A 158 10.14 7.31 19.84
CA ASP A 158 8.86 6.69 20.20
C ASP A 158 8.44 5.64 19.15
N THR A 159 8.66 5.91 17.85
CA THR A 159 8.48 4.92 16.76
C THR A 159 9.42 3.72 16.89
N LEU A 160 10.70 3.94 17.20
CA LEU A 160 11.66 2.85 17.41
C LEU A 160 11.27 1.98 18.62
N VAL A 161 10.84 2.60 19.72
CA VAL A 161 10.36 1.90 20.92
C VAL A 161 9.12 1.07 20.61
N GLU A 162 8.18 1.60 19.83
CA GLU A 162 7.02 0.86 19.37
C GLU A 162 7.43 -0.34 18.51
N ARG A 163 8.37 -0.17 17.59
CA ARG A 163 8.90 -1.27 16.77
C ARG A 163 9.58 -2.36 17.59
N VAL A 164 10.39 -1.98 18.60
CA VAL A 164 11.00 -2.94 19.51
C VAL A 164 9.95 -3.70 20.32
N LYS A 165 8.87 -3.03 20.74
CA LYS A 165 7.75 -3.68 21.42
C LYS A 165 7.02 -4.66 20.49
N GLU A 166 6.78 -4.28 19.24
CA GLU A 166 6.20 -5.17 18.22
C GLU A 166 7.07 -6.42 18.02
N LEU A 167 8.38 -6.24 17.77
CA LEU A 167 9.31 -7.36 17.56
C LEU A 167 9.43 -8.26 18.78
N LYS A 168 9.41 -7.69 20.00
CA LYS A 168 9.40 -8.46 21.25
C LYS A 168 8.07 -9.20 21.44
N ALA A 169 6.94 -8.63 21.05
CA ALA A 169 5.64 -9.29 21.10
C ALA A 169 5.54 -10.42 20.05
N GLU A 170 6.14 -10.22 18.89
CA GLU A 170 6.31 -11.23 17.83
C GLU A 170 7.21 -12.37 18.32
N ALA A 171 8.30 -12.07 19.03
CA ALA A 171 9.21 -13.05 19.63
C ALA A 171 8.65 -13.74 20.89
N ALA A 172 7.78 -13.07 21.66
CA ALA A 172 7.16 -13.59 22.88
C ALA A 172 5.83 -14.32 22.62
N SER A 173 5.28 -14.22 21.41
CA SER A 173 4.22 -15.11 20.96
C SER A 173 4.80 -16.54 20.93
N PRO A 174 4.18 -17.52 21.61
CA PRO A 174 4.72 -18.87 21.65
C PRO A 174 4.81 -19.38 20.22
N ALA A 175 6.01 -19.79 19.82
CA ALA A 175 6.24 -20.41 18.53
C ALA A 175 5.19 -21.51 18.29
N PRO A 176 4.52 -21.53 17.12
CA PRO A 176 3.98 -22.78 16.62
C PRO A 176 5.15 -23.75 16.56
N VAL A 177 4.92 -24.97 17.01
CA VAL A 177 5.88 -26.05 16.89
C VAL A 177 6.28 -26.16 15.41
N GLU A 178 7.60 -26.14 15.18
CA GLU A 178 8.31 -26.50 13.95
C GLU A 178 8.60 -25.41 12.89
N ALA A 179 9.86 -25.43 12.46
CA ALA A 179 10.31 -24.93 11.18
C ALA A 179 9.59 -25.67 10.03
N GLN A 180 8.51 -25.11 9.50
CA GLN A 180 7.82 -25.54 8.27
C GLN A 180 7.26 -24.29 7.56
N PRO A 181 7.14 -24.27 6.21
CA PRO A 181 6.86 -23.06 5.44
C PRO A 181 5.53 -22.48 5.87
N ALA A 182 5.44 -21.15 5.97
CA ALA A 182 4.24 -20.36 6.26
C ALA A 182 2.96 -21.20 6.24
N SER A 183 2.57 -21.75 7.39
CA SER A 183 1.37 -22.57 7.48
C SER A 183 0.19 -21.63 7.35
N VAL A 184 -0.22 -21.42 6.11
CA VAL A 184 -1.55 -20.96 5.72
C VAL A 184 -2.52 -21.66 6.66
N ASP A 185 -3.37 -20.89 7.35
CA ASP A 185 -4.38 -21.44 8.25
C ASP A 185 -5.34 -22.35 7.47
N LEU A 186 -4.96 -23.63 7.34
CA LEU A 186 -5.66 -24.65 6.57
C LEU A 186 -7.05 -24.88 7.14
N SER A 187 -7.32 -24.52 8.40
CA SER A 187 -8.63 -24.66 9.01
C SER A 187 -9.68 -23.77 8.34
N GLU A 188 -9.29 -22.58 7.88
CA GLU A 188 -10.19 -21.71 7.13
C GLU A 188 -10.44 -22.26 5.72
N TYR A 189 -9.41 -22.83 5.08
CA TYR A 189 -9.53 -23.46 3.77
C TYR A 189 -10.35 -24.75 3.82
N GLU A 190 -10.19 -25.57 4.85
CA GLU A 190 -10.99 -26.77 5.11
C GLU A 190 -12.46 -26.40 5.34
N ARG A 191 -12.74 -25.37 6.15
CA ARG A 191 -14.11 -24.87 6.33
C ARG A 191 -14.73 -24.36 5.04
N ARG A 192 -13.96 -23.61 4.24
CA ARG A 192 -14.42 -23.13 2.92
C ARG A 192 -14.64 -24.29 1.95
N PHE A 193 -13.77 -25.29 1.98
CA PHE A 193 -13.88 -26.49 1.14
C PHE A 193 -15.11 -27.33 1.52
N GLU A 194 -15.35 -27.56 2.81
CA GLU A 194 -16.55 -28.24 3.32
C GLU A 194 -17.83 -27.47 2.96
N ALA A 195 -17.81 -26.13 3.06
CA ALA A 195 -18.94 -25.29 2.65
C ALA A 195 -19.24 -25.46 1.15
N VAL A 196 -18.21 -25.35 0.30
CA VAL A 196 -18.35 -25.54 -1.16
C VAL A 196 -18.82 -26.97 -1.48
N GLU A 197 -18.29 -28.00 -0.83
CA GLU A 197 -18.77 -29.37 -1.01
C GLU A 197 -20.26 -29.50 -0.64
N SER A 198 -20.68 -28.92 0.46
CA SER A 198 -22.08 -28.96 0.91
C SER A 198 -23.01 -28.28 -0.10
N GLU A 199 -22.61 -27.12 -0.63
CA GLU A 199 -23.35 -26.40 -1.67
C GLU A 199 -23.43 -27.23 -2.96
N THR A 200 -22.33 -27.87 -3.38
CA THR A 200 -22.37 -28.73 -4.58
C THR A 200 -23.29 -29.94 -4.41
N ARG A 201 -23.39 -30.51 -3.21
CA ARG A 201 -24.34 -31.61 -2.92
C ARG A 201 -25.79 -31.11 -3.00
N VAL A 202 -26.09 -29.94 -2.43
CA VAL A 202 -27.42 -29.31 -2.52
C VAL A 202 -27.79 -29.02 -3.97
N LEU A 203 -26.89 -28.41 -4.74
CA LEU A 203 -27.12 -28.13 -6.17
C LEU A 203 -27.37 -29.40 -6.98
N ARG A 204 -26.64 -30.49 -6.72
CA ARG A 204 -26.90 -31.79 -7.37
C ARG A 204 -28.28 -32.35 -7.03
N SER A 205 -28.73 -32.21 -5.78
CA SER A 205 -30.08 -32.61 -5.37
C SER A 205 -31.13 -31.79 -6.12
N GLN A 206 -31.00 -30.46 -6.13
CA GLN A 206 -31.92 -29.57 -6.84
C GLN A 206 -32.00 -29.88 -8.34
N ILE A 207 -30.86 -30.18 -8.98
CA ILE A 207 -30.83 -30.59 -10.39
C ILE A 207 -31.56 -31.92 -10.60
N ALA A 208 -31.44 -32.87 -9.67
CA ALA A 208 -32.15 -34.14 -9.75
C ALA A 208 -33.67 -33.94 -9.63
N ASP A 209 -34.11 -33.07 -8.71
CA ASP A 209 -35.52 -32.74 -8.52
C ASP A 209 -36.10 -32.06 -9.77
N VAL A 210 -35.43 -31.02 -10.28
CA VAL A 210 -35.85 -30.34 -11.53
C VAL A 210 -35.89 -31.31 -12.71
N ARG A 211 -34.95 -32.25 -12.79
CA ARG A 211 -34.96 -33.28 -13.84
C ARG A 211 -36.17 -34.20 -13.72
N SER A 212 -36.56 -34.56 -12.49
CA SER A 212 -37.79 -35.34 -12.24
C SER A 212 -39.01 -34.57 -12.70
N ASP A 213 -39.14 -33.30 -12.28
CA ASP A 213 -40.27 -32.44 -12.65
C ASP A 213 -40.39 -32.29 -14.17
N VAL A 214 -39.27 -32.15 -14.89
CA VAL A 214 -39.26 -32.07 -16.35
C VAL A 214 -39.73 -33.38 -17.00
N ILE A 215 -39.37 -34.53 -16.43
CA ILE A 215 -39.84 -35.84 -16.91
C ILE A 215 -41.35 -35.95 -16.70
N ASP A 216 -41.84 -35.57 -15.52
CA ASP A 216 -43.26 -35.63 -15.17
C ASP A 216 -44.10 -34.67 -16.02
N MET A 217 -43.59 -33.45 -16.25
CA MET A 217 -44.21 -32.49 -17.18
C MET A 217 -44.24 -33.02 -18.61
N LYS A 218 -43.17 -33.66 -19.07
CA LYS A 218 -43.11 -34.27 -20.42
C LYS A 218 -44.12 -35.41 -20.54
N GLU A 219 -44.27 -36.23 -19.51
CA GLU A 219 -45.26 -37.31 -19.50
C GLU A 219 -46.68 -36.76 -19.48
N SER A 220 -46.95 -35.76 -18.65
CA SER A 220 -48.24 -35.05 -18.60
C SER A 220 -48.59 -34.43 -19.96
N LEU A 221 -47.62 -33.78 -20.62
CA LEU A 221 -47.81 -33.23 -21.96
C LEU A 221 -48.08 -34.33 -22.99
N ARG A 222 -47.38 -35.48 -22.94
CA ARG A 222 -47.69 -36.62 -23.80
C ARG A 222 -49.10 -37.15 -23.60
N GLN A 223 -49.55 -37.26 -22.36
CA GLN A 223 -50.92 -37.69 -22.06
C GLN A 223 -51.95 -36.71 -22.62
N ILE A 224 -51.71 -35.40 -22.48
CA ILE A 224 -52.57 -34.35 -23.04
C ILE A 224 -52.56 -34.39 -24.57
N MET A 225 -51.40 -34.50 -25.23
CA MET A 225 -51.29 -34.60 -26.68
C MET A 225 -52.03 -35.83 -27.22
N ASN A 226 -51.88 -36.99 -26.57
CA ASN A 226 -52.62 -38.21 -26.91
C ASN A 226 -54.14 -38.01 -26.77
N ALA A 227 -54.59 -37.35 -25.71
CA ALA A 227 -56.01 -37.06 -25.48
C ALA A 227 -56.61 -36.07 -26.49
N LEU A 228 -55.78 -35.15 -27.00
CA LEU A 228 -56.16 -34.17 -28.02
C LEU A 228 -56.05 -34.74 -29.45
N GLY A 229 -55.59 -35.98 -29.61
CA GLY A 229 -55.37 -36.59 -30.93
C GLY A 229 -54.26 -35.92 -31.74
N ILE A 230 -53.38 -35.16 -31.08
CA ILE A 230 -52.21 -34.50 -31.67
C ILE A 230 -51.05 -35.49 -31.54
N ASN A 231 -51.07 -36.52 -32.38
CA ASN A 231 -49.93 -37.41 -32.54
C ASN A 231 -49.23 -36.97 -33.84
N ASP A 232 -47.91 -36.72 -33.77
CA ASP A 232 -47.05 -36.81 -34.96
C ASP A 232 -47.01 -38.27 -35.44
#